data_AF-U6DLK5-F1
#
_entry.id   AF-U6DLK5-F1
#
_cell.length_a   1.000
_cell.length_b   1.000
_cell.length_c   1.000
_cell.angle_alpha   90.00
_cell.angle_beta   90.00
_cell.angle_gamma   90.00
#
_symmetry.space_group_name_H-M   'P 1'
#
loop_
_entity.id
_entity.type
_entity.pdbx_description
1 polymer ?
#
loop_
_entity_poly.entity_id
_entity_poly.type
_entity_poly.pdbx_seq_one_letter_code
_entity_poly.pdbx_strand_id
1 'polypeptide(L)'
;PVYFQIRFREIAGSLEAALTGVLADAPAGSPFCLLASHRTWSGLQRCWSAEMFLPGLTHRLWRLTLQLLARYSGFVRELLLRPISNESAKDIKKPLVTGSKDPSVTQGNGEDQGSGPSETKPTVSVSSTQLVYVVADLDKLQEQLPELLETIKPKLEMIGFKNFSSISAALEDSQTSLSACVPALSKRIIQDLSESCFSYLKSALEVPRLYRRTNKEVPTAASSYVDSALKPFHQLQSGHKDKLKQAIIRQWLEGALSESTHKYYETVSDVLSSVRKMEESLKRLKQARKSTPTNPIGPSGGGMSDDDKIRLQLALDVEYLGEQIQKMGLATKDIKSFSALTELVAAAKDQATAEQS
;
A
#
# COMPACT_ATOMS: atom_id res chain seq x y z
N PRO A 1 11.49 27.39 -37.61
CA PRO A 1 12.28 28.52 -37.08
C PRO A 1 13.24 28.03 -35.98
N VAL A 2 14.51 28.47 -36.04
CA VAL A 2 15.56 28.09 -35.08
C VAL A 2 15.14 28.35 -33.63
N TYR A 3 14.47 29.49 -33.39
CA TYR A 3 13.92 29.84 -32.08
C TYR A 3 13.06 28.73 -31.45
N PHE A 4 12.09 28.18 -32.19
CA PHE A 4 11.23 27.11 -31.67
C PHE A 4 12.02 25.84 -31.34
N GLN A 5 13.03 25.49 -32.15
CA GLN A 5 13.85 24.31 -31.90
C GLN A 5 14.65 24.45 -30.60
N ILE A 6 15.19 25.64 -30.31
CA ILE A 6 15.88 25.93 -29.06
C ILE A 6 14.91 25.79 -27.88
N ARG A 7 13.75 26.47 -27.94
CA ARG A 7 12.75 26.41 -26.86
C ARG A 7 12.17 25.02 -26.64
N PHE A 8 11.91 24.29 -27.72
CA PHE A 8 11.49 22.90 -27.66
C PHE A 8 12.53 22.05 -26.94
N ARG A 9 13.82 22.16 -27.31
CA ARG A 9 14.89 21.38 -26.69
C ARG A 9 15.06 21.74 -25.21
N GLU A 10 14.93 23.02 -24.84
CA GLU A 10 14.97 23.45 -23.45
C GLU A 10 13.84 22.83 -22.63
N ILE A 11 12.59 22.92 -23.10
CA ILE A 11 11.42 22.43 -22.36
C ILE A 11 11.37 20.90 -22.36
N ALA A 12 11.36 20.28 -23.54
CA ALA A 12 11.25 18.84 -23.66
C ALA A 12 12.49 18.13 -23.06
N GLY A 13 13.68 18.68 -23.27
CA GLY A 13 14.91 18.15 -22.67
C GLY A 13 14.89 18.24 -21.14
N SER A 14 14.39 19.35 -20.57
CA SER A 14 14.22 19.47 -19.12
C SER A 14 13.18 18.50 -18.57
N LEU A 15 12.12 18.19 -19.33
CA LEU A 15 11.13 17.19 -18.92
C LEU A 15 11.76 15.80 -18.94
N GLU A 16 12.35 15.38 -20.07
CA GLU A 16 12.96 14.04 -20.19
C GLU A 16 14.05 13.79 -19.14
N ALA A 17 14.84 14.82 -18.80
CA ALA A 17 15.84 14.72 -17.73
C ALA A 17 15.23 14.49 -16.34
N ALA A 18 13.95 14.82 -16.14
CA ALA A 18 13.21 14.55 -14.90
C ALA A 18 12.36 13.27 -14.96
N LEU A 19 12.08 12.72 -16.15
CA LEU A 19 11.37 11.46 -16.35
C LEU A 19 12.34 10.27 -16.20
N THR A 20 13.05 10.23 -15.07
CA THR A 20 14.07 9.22 -14.77
C THR A 20 13.50 7.96 -14.13
N GLY A 21 14.34 6.93 -14.02
CA GLY A 21 14.05 5.76 -13.21
C GLY A 21 13.80 6.13 -11.74
N VAL A 22 14.67 6.93 -11.15
CA VAL A 22 14.50 7.39 -9.76
C VAL A 22 13.57 8.60 -9.76
N LEU A 23 12.47 8.53 -9.00
CA LEU A 23 11.57 9.66 -8.79
C LEU A 23 12.17 10.60 -7.75
N ALA A 24 12.61 11.77 -8.21
CA ALA A 24 13.14 12.83 -7.37
C ALA A 24 12.01 13.74 -6.84
N ASP A 25 12.22 14.30 -5.65
CA ASP A 25 11.32 15.28 -5.05
C ASP A 25 11.37 16.60 -5.83
N ALA A 26 10.23 17.30 -5.84
CA ALA A 26 10.12 18.62 -6.41
C ALA A 26 10.92 19.67 -5.59
N PRO A 27 11.33 20.78 -6.21
CA PRO A 27 11.99 21.87 -5.48
C PRO A 27 11.08 22.48 -4.40
N ALA A 28 11.68 23.05 -3.36
CA ALA A 28 10.96 23.72 -2.28
C ALA A 28 10.03 24.82 -2.83
N GLY A 29 8.79 24.87 -2.33
CA GLY A 29 7.75 25.79 -2.79
C GLY A 29 7.00 25.33 -4.04
N SER A 30 7.35 24.18 -4.63
CA SER A 30 6.54 23.57 -5.69
C SER A 30 5.17 23.14 -5.18
N PRO A 31 4.09 23.33 -5.96
CA PRO A 31 2.77 22.78 -5.64
C PRO A 31 2.69 21.25 -5.86
N PHE A 32 3.71 20.67 -6.49
CA PHE A 32 3.86 19.23 -6.74
C PHE A 32 4.86 18.60 -5.78
N CYS A 33 4.69 17.31 -5.51
CA CYS A 33 5.59 16.48 -4.73
C CYS A 33 6.81 16.01 -5.54
N LEU A 34 6.62 15.69 -6.82
CA LEU A 34 7.65 15.09 -7.68
C LEU A 34 8.21 16.09 -8.70
N LEU A 35 9.50 15.96 -8.96
CA LEU A 35 10.21 16.77 -9.95
C LEU A 35 9.62 16.60 -11.36
N ALA A 36 9.23 15.37 -11.72
CA ALA A 36 8.62 15.06 -13.02
C ALA A 36 7.35 15.90 -13.28
N SER A 37 6.47 15.96 -12.28
CA SER A 37 5.22 16.71 -12.33
C SER A 37 5.47 18.21 -12.33
N HIS A 38 6.40 18.68 -11.48
CA HIS A 38 6.85 20.07 -11.47
C HIS A 38 7.41 20.53 -12.84
N ARG A 39 8.26 19.71 -13.47
CA ARG A 39 8.84 20.02 -14.80
C ARG A 39 7.79 19.99 -15.90
N THR A 40 6.82 19.08 -15.80
CA THR A 40 5.67 19.03 -16.73
C THR A 40 4.90 20.34 -16.66
N TRP A 41 4.43 20.73 -15.47
CA TRP A 41 3.68 21.97 -15.28
C TRP A 41 4.48 23.23 -15.65
N SER A 42 5.72 23.33 -15.19
CA SER A 42 6.61 24.44 -15.55
C SER A 42 6.83 24.55 -17.05
N GLY A 43 6.93 23.41 -17.75
CA GLY A 43 7.03 23.37 -19.22
C GLY A 43 5.78 23.89 -19.90
N LEU A 44 4.59 23.52 -19.41
CA LEU A 44 3.30 24.02 -19.91
C LEU A 44 3.19 25.54 -19.73
N GLN A 45 3.48 26.06 -18.52
CA GLN A 45 3.44 27.51 -18.27
C GLN A 45 4.44 28.27 -19.15
N ARG A 46 5.67 27.73 -19.31
CA ARG A 46 6.70 28.34 -20.17
C ARG A 46 6.32 28.37 -21.64
N CYS A 47 5.53 27.42 -22.14
CA CYS A 47 5.03 27.47 -23.53
C CYS A 47 4.20 28.72 -23.80
N TRP A 48 3.52 29.24 -22.78
CA TRP A 48 2.57 30.34 -22.90
C TRP A 48 2.97 31.59 -22.12
N SER A 49 4.19 31.66 -21.59
CA SER A 49 4.67 32.87 -20.91
C SER A 49 4.81 34.05 -21.89
N ALA A 50 4.76 35.28 -21.37
CA ALA A 50 4.91 36.49 -22.20
C ALA A 50 6.30 36.55 -22.89
N GLU A 51 7.34 36.05 -22.23
CA GLU A 51 8.72 36.04 -22.75
C GLU A 51 8.93 35.04 -23.88
N MET A 52 8.13 33.97 -23.91
CA MET A 52 8.32 32.84 -24.82
C MET A 52 7.34 32.84 -25.99
N PHE A 53 6.14 33.34 -25.76
CA PHE A 53 5.03 33.26 -26.71
C PHE A 53 5.28 34.15 -27.93
N LEU A 54 5.25 33.54 -29.11
CA LEU A 54 5.27 34.25 -30.39
C LEU A 54 4.02 33.87 -31.18
N PRO A 55 3.19 34.83 -31.63
CA PRO A 55 1.94 34.57 -32.38
C PRO A 55 2.10 33.58 -33.53
N GLY A 56 3.17 33.70 -34.33
CA GLY A 56 3.44 32.82 -35.47
C GLY A 56 3.81 31.37 -35.10
N LEU A 57 4.09 31.10 -33.82
CA LEU A 57 4.45 29.77 -33.31
C LEU A 57 3.33 29.09 -32.53
N THR A 58 2.16 29.72 -32.42
CA THR A 58 1.03 29.24 -31.62
C THR A 58 0.68 27.77 -31.88
N HIS A 59 0.56 27.36 -33.15
CA HIS A 59 0.28 25.97 -33.52
C HIS A 59 1.34 24.98 -32.99
N ARG A 60 2.62 25.39 -32.94
CA ARG A 60 3.71 24.56 -32.43
C ARG A 60 3.75 24.51 -30.91
N LEU A 61 3.45 25.64 -30.25
CA LEU A 61 3.36 25.73 -28.79
C LEU A 61 2.17 24.91 -28.27
N TRP A 62 1.04 24.96 -28.97
CA TRP A 62 -0.10 24.10 -28.70
C TRP A 62 0.24 22.62 -28.87
N ARG A 63 0.87 22.25 -30.00
CA ARG A 63 1.36 20.88 -30.19
C ARG A 63 2.30 20.44 -29.06
N LEU A 64 3.25 21.28 -28.66
CA LEU A 64 4.17 20.98 -27.56
C LEU A 64 3.42 20.79 -26.23
N THR A 65 2.42 21.62 -25.94
CA THR A 65 1.56 21.49 -24.75
C THR A 65 0.96 20.09 -24.65
N LEU A 66 0.32 19.63 -25.74
CA LEU A 66 -0.27 18.29 -25.80
C LEU A 66 0.80 17.18 -25.72
N GLN A 67 1.96 17.38 -26.35
CA GLN A 67 3.07 16.42 -26.30
C GLN A 67 3.64 16.26 -24.88
N LEU A 68 3.77 17.34 -24.10
CA LEU A 68 4.22 17.27 -22.70
C LEU A 68 3.23 16.49 -21.83
N LEU A 69 1.93 16.75 -21.99
CA LEU A 69 0.87 16.01 -21.28
C LEU A 69 0.85 14.53 -21.65
N ALA A 70 0.92 14.24 -22.95
CA ALA A 70 0.96 12.86 -23.45
C ALA A 70 2.20 12.11 -22.96
N ARG A 71 3.37 12.77 -22.95
CA ARG A 71 4.62 12.17 -22.46
C ARG A 71 4.56 11.89 -20.97
N TYR A 72 4.05 12.82 -20.16
CA TYR A 72 3.88 12.62 -18.72
C TYR A 72 2.86 11.52 -18.41
N SER A 73 1.72 11.46 -19.13
CA SER A 73 0.77 10.34 -19.03
C SER A 73 1.43 9.00 -19.37
N GLY A 74 2.22 8.94 -20.45
CA GLY A 74 3.00 7.76 -20.80
C GLY A 74 3.96 7.33 -19.70
N PHE A 75 4.69 8.28 -19.12
CA PHE A 75 5.58 8.02 -17.98
C PHE A 75 4.84 7.45 -16.76
N VAL A 76 3.68 8.01 -16.40
CA VAL A 76 2.86 7.48 -15.31
C VAL A 76 2.41 6.03 -15.59
N ARG A 77 2.08 5.71 -16.84
CA ARG A 77 1.78 4.33 -17.25
C ARG A 77 2.99 3.42 -17.16
N GLU A 78 4.20 3.90 -17.45
CA GLU A 78 5.43 3.15 -17.24
C GLU A 78 5.67 2.87 -15.74
N LEU A 79 5.34 3.82 -14.84
CA LEU A 79 5.45 3.61 -13.38
C LEU A 79 4.53 2.47 -12.89
N LEU A 80 3.35 2.31 -13.50
CA LEU A 80 2.43 1.21 -13.18
C LEU A 80 2.99 -0.18 -13.50
N LEU A 81 4.04 -0.28 -14.31
CA LEU A 81 4.68 -1.55 -14.66
C LEU A 81 5.85 -1.89 -13.73
N ARG A 82 6.32 -0.93 -12.91
CA ARG A 82 7.47 -1.13 -12.02
C ARG A 82 7.09 -1.95 -10.79
N PRO A 83 7.97 -2.83 -10.28
CA PRO A 83 7.71 -3.54 -9.03
C PRO A 83 7.72 -2.57 -7.84
N ILE A 84 6.91 -2.85 -6.82
CA ILE A 84 6.92 -2.08 -5.57
C ILE A 84 8.07 -2.57 -4.69
N SER A 85 8.84 -1.65 -4.09
CA SER A 85 9.90 -2.01 -3.13
C SER A 85 9.32 -2.16 -1.73
N ASN A 86 9.24 -3.39 -1.21
CA ASN A 86 8.78 -3.65 0.16
C ASN A 86 9.95 -3.50 1.14
N GLU A 87 10.12 -2.31 1.73
CA GLU A 87 11.09 -2.08 2.81
C GLU A 87 10.64 -2.71 4.15
N SER A 88 9.36 -3.04 4.32
CA SER A 88 8.78 -3.54 5.58
C SER A 88 9.19 -4.97 5.98
N ALA A 89 9.85 -5.74 5.11
CA ALA A 89 10.21 -7.14 5.38
C ALA A 89 11.52 -7.33 6.16
N LYS A 90 12.30 -6.27 6.43
CA LYS A 90 13.64 -6.38 7.02
C LYS A 90 13.66 -6.52 8.55
N ASP A 91 12.59 -6.18 9.26
CA ASP A 91 12.59 -6.18 10.74
C ASP A 91 12.22 -7.53 11.40
N ILE A 92 11.88 -8.57 10.64
CA ILE A 92 11.37 -9.85 11.21
C ILE A 92 12.47 -10.94 11.39
N LYS A 93 13.73 -10.68 11.02
CA LYS A 93 14.81 -11.68 11.22
C LYS A 93 15.89 -11.21 12.20
N LYS A 94 15.66 -11.46 13.50
CA LYS A 94 16.73 -11.84 14.43
C LYS A 94 16.27 -12.94 15.38
N PRO A 95 16.90 -14.12 15.29
CA PRO A 95 17.27 -14.87 16.47
C PRO A 95 18.77 -14.72 16.73
N LEU A 96 19.05 -14.37 17.97
CA LEU A 96 20.33 -14.39 18.65
C LEU A 96 20.92 -15.82 18.64
N VAL A 97 22.11 -16.03 18.07
CA VAL A 97 23.02 -17.10 18.50
C VAL A 97 24.45 -16.58 18.50
N THR A 98 25.02 -16.55 19.70
CA THR A 98 26.43 -16.39 20.05
C THR A 98 27.19 -17.70 19.78
N GLY A 99 28.39 -17.64 19.18
CA GLY A 99 29.31 -18.78 19.13
C GLY A 99 30.50 -18.59 18.19
N SER A 100 31.70 -18.60 18.75
CA SER A 100 32.99 -18.15 18.19
C SER A 100 33.76 -19.10 17.27
N LYS A 101 34.71 -18.51 16.51
CA LYS A 101 36.09 -18.95 16.10
C LYS A 101 36.36 -19.12 14.58
N ASP A 102 36.98 -18.08 14.01
CA ASP A 102 38.31 -17.97 13.35
C ASP A 102 38.85 -19.00 12.31
N PRO A 103 39.84 -18.58 11.47
CA PRO A 103 39.81 -18.76 10.01
C PRO A 103 40.78 -19.84 9.49
N SER A 104 40.61 -20.28 8.23
CA SER A 104 41.76 -20.81 7.46
C SER A 104 41.58 -20.68 5.95
N VAL A 105 42.72 -20.32 5.35
CA VAL A 105 43.07 -20.20 3.93
C VAL A 105 43.19 -21.59 3.28
N THR A 106 42.78 -21.73 2.03
CA THR A 106 43.50 -22.53 1.00
C THR A 106 43.00 -22.23 -0.42
N GLN A 107 43.97 -21.97 -1.31
CA GLN A 107 43.86 -21.85 -2.77
C GLN A 107 43.48 -23.18 -3.44
N GLY A 108 42.82 -23.10 -4.60
CA GLY A 108 42.71 -24.20 -5.56
C GLY A 108 42.15 -23.72 -6.90
N ASN A 109 43.00 -23.69 -7.93
CA ASN A 109 42.69 -23.35 -9.32
C ASN A 109 41.64 -24.30 -9.93
N GLY A 110 40.80 -23.76 -10.80
CA GLY A 110 40.00 -24.48 -11.78
C GLY A 110 39.58 -23.52 -12.90
N GLU A 111 40.17 -23.69 -14.07
CA GLU A 111 39.84 -22.97 -15.30
C GLU A 111 38.49 -23.44 -15.86
N ASP A 112 37.90 -22.56 -16.67
CA ASP A 112 36.91 -22.83 -17.73
C ASP A 112 35.43 -23.01 -17.33
N GLN A 113 34.68 -21.90 -17.41
CA GLN A 113 33.64 -21.74 -18.44
C GLN A 113 33.09 -20.31 -18.39
N GLY A 114 33.31 -19.59 -19.48
CA GLY A 114 32.69 -18.30 -19.74
C GLY A 114 31.17 -18.46 -19.89
N SER A 115 30.43 -18.06 -18.87
CA SER A 115 29.06 -17.59 -19.00
C SER A 115 28.96 -16.33 -18.17
N GLY A 116 29.18 -15.19 -18.85
CA GLY A 116 29.00 -13.89 -18.24
C GLY A 116 27.58 -13.79 -17.67
N PRO A 117 27.39 -13.24 -16.46
CA PRO A 117 26.05 -12.95 -15.98
C PRO A 117 25.49 -11.92 -16.96
N SER A 118 24.42 -12.31 -17.64
CA SER A 118 23.54 -11.38 -18.35
C SER A 118 23.35 -10.16 -17.46
N GLU A 119 23.81 -8.98 -17.92
CA GLU A 119 23.59 -7.71 -17.26
C GLU A 119 22.07 -7.49 -17.19
N THR A 120 21.46 -8.03 -16.14
CA THR A 120 20.09 -7.71 -15.77
C THR A 120 20.11 -6.25 -15.40
N LYS A 121 19.70 -5.39 -16.34
CA LYS A 121 19.42 -3.97 -16.08
C LYS A 121 18.69 -3.90 -14.73
N PRO A 122 19.18 -3.10 -13.76
CA PRO A 122 18.54 -3.02 -12.46
C PRO A 122 17.07 -2.67 -12.67
N THR A 123 16.18 -3.57 -12.23
CA THR A 123 14.75 -3.34 -12.35
C THR A 123 14.41 -2.21 -11.41
N VAL A 124 14.18 -1.02 -11.97
CA VAL A 124 13.88 0.18 -11.19
C VAL A 124 12.54 -0.03 -10.48
N SER A 125 12.59 -0.17 -9.15
CA SER A 125 11.40 -0.27 -8.31
C SER A 125 10.80 1.09 -7.99
N VAL A 126 9.56 1.10 -7.52
CA VAL A 126 8.85 2.29 -7.03
C VAL A 126 8.41 2.05 -5.58
N SER A 127 8.55 3.06 -4.72
CA SER A 127 8.06 2.96 -3.34
C SER A 127 6.56 3.30 -3.25
N SER A 128 5.89 2.81 -2.20
CA SER A 128 4.50 3.14 -1.91
C SER A 128 4.26 4.65 -1.76
N THR A 129 5.15 5.34 -1.04
CA THR A 129 5.12 6.80 -0.88
C THR A 129 5.23 7.55 -2.20
N GLN A 130 6.05 7.06 -3.14
CA GLN A 130 6.14 7.65 -4.47
C GLN A 130 4.85 7.47 -5.27
N LEU A 131 4.19 6.31 -5.19
CA LEU A 131 2.88 6.12 -5.84
C LEU A 131 1.81 7.07 -5.28
N VAL A 132 1.82 7.28 -3.96
CA VAL A 132 0.98 8.27 -3.29
C VAL A 132 1.23 9.68 -3.84
N TYR A 133 2.49 10.07 -4.00
CA TYR A 133 2.85 11.35 -4.61
C TYR A 133 2.43 11.48 -6.08
N VAL A 134 2.53 10.40 -6.87
CA VAL A 134 2.04 10.42 -8.26
C VAL A 134 0.54 10.71 -8.30
N VAL A 135 -0.27 10.10 -7.43
CA VAL A 135 -1.71 10.38 -7.37
C VAL A 135 -1.99 11.83 -6.95
N ALA A 136 -1.30 12.32 -5.92
CA ALA A 136 -1.44 13.71 -5.46
C ALA A 136 -1.10 14.70 -6.58
N ASP A 137 -0.01 14.47 -7.29
CA ASP A 137 0.44 15.34 -8.38
C ASP A 137 -0.46 15.26 -9.61
N LEU A 138 -1.04 14.09 -9.91
CA LEU A 138 -2.06 13.96 -10.94
C LEU A 138 -3.30 14.79 -10.61
N ASP A 139 -3.82 14.67 -9.39
CA ASP A 139 -4.97 15.46 -8.94
C ASP A 139 -4.67 16.96 -9.01
N LYS A 140 -3.48 17.38 -8.54
CA LYS A 140 -3.05 18.78 -8.64
C LYS A 140 -2.94 19.26 -10.08
N LEU A 141 -2.40 18.45 -10.97
CA LEU A 141 -2.29 18.79 -12.39
C LEU A 141 -3.69 18.95 -13.02
N GLN A 142 -4.63 18.07 -12.69
CA GLN A 142 -6.02 18.16 -13.17
C GLN A 142 -6.69 19.48 -12.75
N GLU A 143 -6.45 19.93 -11.52
CA GLU A 143 -6.97 21.20 -11.00
C GLU A 143 -6.38 22.43 -11.72
N GLN A 144 -5.12 22.36 -12.14
CA GLN A 144 -4.42 23.49 -12.76
C GLN A 144 -4.61 23.59 -14.28
N LEU A 145 -4.94 22.50 -14.97
CA LEU A 145 -5.15 22.52 -16.43
C LEU A 145 -6.23 23.49 -16.91
N PRO A 146 -7.36 23.68 -16.21
CA PRO A 146 -8.32 24.74 -16.53
C PRO A 146 -7.72 26.15 -16.47
N GLU A 147 -6.88 26.45 -15.47
CA GLU A 147 -6.20 27.76 -15.35
C GLU A 147 -5.23 28.01 -16.52
N LEU A 148 -4.55 26.94 -16.98
CA LEU A 148 -3.73 27.00 -18.19
C LEU A 148 -4.58 27.36 -19.41
N LEU A 149 -5.77 26.77 -19.55
CA LEU A 149 -6.67 27.06 -20.66
C LEU A 149 -7.09 28.54 -20.66
N GLU A 150 -7.41 29.11 -19.49
CA GLU A 150 -7.72 30.54 -19.35
C GLU A 150 -6.53 31.44 -19.75
N THR A 151 -5.29 30.98 -19.55
CA THR A 151 -4.08 31.69 -20.01
C THR A 151 -3.90 31.61 -21.52
N ILE A 152 -4.29 30.49 -22.14
CA ILE A 152 -4.14 30.23 -23.58
C ILE A 152 -5.17 30.99 -24.40
N LYS A 153 -6.43 31.01 -23.95
CA LYS A 153 -7.57 31.64 -24.65
C LYS A 153 -7.27 33.04 -25.21
N PRO A 154 -6.87 34.05 -24.40
CA PRO A 154 -6.64 35.40 -24.91
C PRO A 154 -5.48 35.48 -25.93
N LYS A 155 -4.49 34.61 -25.82
CA LYS A 155 -3.37 34.52 -26.78
C LYS A 155 -3.81 33.94 -28.12
N LEU A 156 -4.77 33.02 -28.10
CA LEU A 156 -5.40 32.48 -29.31
C LEU A 156 -6.34 33.51 -29.96
N GLU A 157 -7.12 34.23 -29.16
CA GLU A 157 -8.00 35.31 -29.66
C GLU A 157 -7.20 36.40 -30.39
N MET A 158 -6.05 36.79 -29.84
CA MET A 158 -5.15 37.77 -30.44
C MET A 158 -4.71 37.41 -31.88
N ILE A 159 -4.60 36.12 -32.19
CA ILE A 159 -4.24 35.65 -33.54
C ILE A 159 -5.46 35.35 -34.43
N GLY A 160 -6.66 35.72 -33.98
CA GLY A 160 -7.92 35.51 -34.70
C GLY A 160 -8.43 34.07 -34.66
N PHE A 161 -7.97 33.24 -33.71
CA PHE A 161 -8.47 31.89 -33.54
C PHE A 161 -9.89 31.90 -32.97
N LYS A 162 -10.78 31.06 -33.52
CA LYS A 162 -12.22 31.06 -33.15
C LYS A 162 -12.73 29.71 -32.62
N ASN A 163 -12.03 28.61 -32.90
CA ASN A 163 -12.52 27.26 -32.62
C ASN A 163 -12.07 26.77 -31.23
N PHE A 164 -12.55 27.42 -30.17
CA PHE A 164 -12.18 27.06 -28.80
C PHE A 164 -12.69 25.69 -28.36
N SER A 165 -13.77 25.17 -28.96
CA SER A 165 -14.27 23.83 -28.65
C SER A 165 -13.25 22.74 -28.98
N SER A 166 -12.49 22.86 -30.08
CA SER A 166 -11.42 21.90 -30.39
C SER A 166 -10.24 21.96 -29.41
N ILE A 167 -9.94 23.14 -28.84
CA ILE A 167 -8.87 23.31 -27.85
C ILE A 167 -9.29 22.69 -26.52
N SER A 168 -10.51 22.97 -26.07
CA SER A 168 -11.07 22.35 -24.87
C SER A 168 -11.15 20.83 -25.00
N ALA A 169 -11.68 20.31 -26.11
CA ALA A 169 -11.80 18.87 -26.33
C ALA A 169 -10.44 18.15 -26.30
N ALA A 170 -9.40 18.70 -26.93
CA ALA A 170 -8.06 18.11 -26.91
C ALA A 170 -7.41 18.15 -25.51
N LEU A 171 -7.74 19.16 -24.69
CA LEU A 171 -7.30 19.23 -23.30
C LEU A 171 -8.07 18.22 -22.44
N GLU A 172 -9.37 18.08 -22.64
CA GLU A 172 -10.23 17.08 -21.99
C GLU A 172 -9.75 15.65 -22.30
N ASP A 173 -9.33 15.37 -23.54
CA ASP A 173 -8.71 14.09 -23.90
C ASP A 173 -7.42 13.83 -23.10
N SER A 174 -6.60 14.88 -22.91
CA SER A 174 -5.37 14.80 -22.12
C SER A 174 -5.68 14.57 -20.63
N GLN A 175 -6.68 15.27 -20.09
CA GLN A 175 -7.18 15.09 -18.73
C GLN A 175 -7.70 13.67 -18.52
N THR A 176 -8.46 13.14 -19.47
CA THR A 176 -8.98 11.77 -19.46
C THR A 176 -7.84 10.73 -19.48
N SER A 177 -6.81 10.95 -20.30
CA SER A 177 -5.65 10.07 -20.36
C SER A 177 -4.88 10.01 -19.03
N LEU A 178 -4.74 11.14 -18.35
CA LEU A 178 -4.10 11.26 -17.04
C LEU A 178 -4.96 10.62 -15.93
N SER A 179 -6.26 10.91 -15.90
CA SER A 179 -7.18 10.38 -14.88
C SER A 179 -7.38 8.86 -15.01
N ALA A 180 -7.28 8.31 -16.22
CA ALA A 180 -7.35 6.87 -16.47
C ALA A 180 -6.26 6.05 -15.73
N CYS A 181 -5.18 6.68 -15.28
CA CYS A 181 -4.12 6.01 -14.51
C CYS A 181 -4.45 5.89 -13.01
N VAL A 182 -5.31 6.77 -12.48
CA VAL A 182 -5.61 6.89 -11.04
C VAL A 182 -6.20 5.61 -10.44
N PRO A 183 -7.16 4.89 -11.08
CA PRO A 183 -7.69 3.65 -10.53
C PRO A 183 -6.63 2.56 -10.40
N ALA A 184 -5.74 2.41 -11.38
CA ALA A 184 -4.67 1.42 -11.35
C ALA A 184 -3.61 1.73 -10.29
N LEU A 185 -3.26 3.02 -10.12
CA LEU A 185 -2.38 3.48 -9.05
C LEU A 185 -2.99 3.22 -7.67
N SER A 186 -4.28 3.58 -7.50
CA SER A 186 -5.03 3.36 -6.28
C SER A 186 -5.08 1.88 -5.89
N LYS A 187 -5.34 1.00 -6.86
CA LYS A 187 -5.34 -0.46 -6.63
C LYS A 187 -3.99 -0.96 -6.13
N ARG A 188 -2.88 -0.48 -6.70
CA ARG A 188 -1.52 -0.85 -6.25
C ARG A 188 -1.23 -0.37 -4.83
N ILE A 189 -1.63 0.85 -4.48
CA ILE A 189 -1.47 1.40 -3.12
C ILE A 189 -2.30 0.59 -2.12
N ILE A 190 -3.56 0.29 -2.46
CA ILE A 190 -4.45 -0.56 -1.65
C ILE A 190 -3.81 -1.93 -1.40
N GLN A 191 -3.30 -2.56 -2.46
CA GLN A 191 -2.69 -3.89 -2.37
C GLN A 191 -1.43 -3.87 -1.47
N ASP A 192 -0.53 -2.91 -1.66
CA ASP A 192 0.68 -2.77 -0.84
C ASP A 192 0.34 -2.52 0.63
N LEU A 193 -0.61 -1.63 0.89
CA LEU A 193 -1.08 -1.32 2.24
C LEU A 193 -1.73 -2.55 2.92
N SER A 194 -2.54 -3.29 2.17
CA SER A 194 -3.18 -4.54 2.57
C SER A 194 -2.15 -5.63 2.91
N GLU A 195 -1.14 -5.81 2.05
CA GLU A 195 -0.05 -6.77 2.26
C GLU A 195 0.80 -6.40 3.48
N SER A 196 1.14 -5.12 3.64
CA SER A 196 1.86 -4.60 4.80
C SER A 196 1.09 -4.85 6.10
N CYS A 197 -0.21 -4.52 6.14
CA CYS A 197 -1.11 -4.80 7.26
C CYS A 197 -1.14 -6.29 7.60
N PHE A 198 -1.44 -7.12 6.59
CA PHE A 198 -1.63 -8.55 6.78
C PHE A 198 -0.34 -9.26 7.23
N SER A 199 0.83 -8.75 6.85
CA SER A 199 2.11 -9.31 7.31
C SER A 199 2.23 -9.37 8.83
N TYR A 200 1.62 -8.41 9.55
CA TYR A 200 1.52 -8.41 11.01
C TYR A 200 0.32 -9.22 11.52
N LEU A 201 -0.85 -9.11 10.88
CA LEU A 201 -2.04 -9.88 11.28
C LEU A 201 -1.84 -11.39 11.18
N LYS A 202 -0.94 -11.84 10.29
CA LYS A 202 -0.52 -13.23 10.16
C LYS A 202 0.08 -13.80 11.46
N SER A 203 0.54 -12.96 12.39
CA SER A 203 1.01 -13.38 13.72
C SER A 203 -0.06 -14.08 14.56
N ALA A 204 -1.34 -14.00 14.20
CA ALA A 204 -2.39 -14.81 14.83
C ALA A 204 -2.12 -16.34 14.74
N LEU A 205 -1.36 -16.80 13.74
CA LEU A 205 -0.91 -18.19 13.64
C LEU A 205 -0.06 -18.65 14.83
N GLU A 206 0.60 -17.72 15.52
CA GLU A 206 1.45 -18.02 16.68
C GLU A 206 0.68 -18.03 18.01
N VAL A 207 -0.55 -17.50 18.05
CA VAL A 207 -1.38 -17.43 19.27
C VAL A 207 -1.53 -18.81 19.95
N PRO A 208 -1.79 -19.92 19.24
CA PRO A 208 -1.84 -21.24 19.87
C PRO A 208 -0.56 -21.63 20.60
N ARG A 209 0.60 -21.27 20.05
CA ARG A 209 1.90 -21.59 20.66
C ARG A 209 2.17 -20.77 21.91
N LEU A 210 1.59 -19.57 22.02
CA LEU A 210 1.75 -18.70 23.18
C LEU A 210 1.05 -19.22 24.43
N TYR A 211 -0.03 -20.00 24.29
CA TYR A 211 -0.82 -20.48 25.42
C TYR A 211 -0.63 -21.97 25.72
N ARG A 212 -0.43 -22.81 24.69
CA ARG A 212 -0.28 -24.25 24.90
C ARG A 212 0.94 -24.57 25.76
N ARG A 213 0.69 -25.11 26.96
CA ARG A 213 1.73 -25.60 27.89
C ARG A 213 2.73 -24.53 28.37
N THR A 214 2.36 -23.26 28.33
CA THR A 214 3.24 -22.15 28.74
C THR A 214 2.90 -21.62 30.14
N ASN A 215 1.86 -22.12 30.79
CA ASN A 215 1.29 -21.60 32.04
C ASN A 215 0.99 -20.09 32.00
N LYS A 216 0.85 -19.51 30.80
CA LYS A 216 0.57 -18.10 30.61
C LYS A 216 -0.80 -17.74 31.21
N GLU A 217 -0.88 -16.54 31.78
CA GLU A 217 -2.11 -16.00 32.38
C GLU A 217 -3.23 -15.84 31.35
N VAL A 218 -4.46 -15.71 31.83
CA VAL A 218 -5.63 -15.47 30.98
C VAL A 218 -5.47 -14.11 30.30
N PRO A 219 -5.67 -14.02 28.97
CA PRO A 219 -5.52 -12.75 28.27
C PRO A 219 -6.57 -11.71 28.69
N THR A 220 -6.11 -10.49 28.90
CA THR A 220 -6.94 -9.33 29.28
C THR A 220 -6.87 -8.18 28.28
N ALA A 221 -5.97 -8.25 27.30
CA ALA A 221 -5.75 -7.23 26.30
C ALA A 221 -5.43 -7.85 24.94
N ALA A 222 -5.64 -7.07 23.88
CA ALA A 222 -5.28 -7.45 22.53
C ALA A 222 -3.76 -7.59 22.34
N SER A 223 -3.38 -8.38 21.35
CA SER A 223 -2.00 -8.63 20.98
C SER A 223 -1.37 -7.42 20.29
N SER A 224 -0.09 -7.14 20.58
CA SER A 224 0.65 -6.00 20.03
C SER A 224 0.84 -6.04 18.50
N TYR A 225 0.61 -7.19 17.87
CA TYR A 225 0.64 -7.29 16.40
C TYR A 225 -0.52 -6.52 15.76
N VAL A 226 -1.65 -6.36 16.45
CA VAL A 226 -2.80 -5.60 15.92
C VAL A 226 -2.44 -4.11 15.79
N ASP A 227 -1.80 -3.52 16.80
CA ASP A 227 -1.28 -2.15 16.70
C ASP A 227 -0.26 -2.01 15.57
N SER A 228 0.64 -2.99 15.45
CA SER A 228 1.67 -2.97 14.41
C SER A 228 1.08 -3.08 13.00
N ALA A 229 0.02 -3.88 12.82
CA ALA A 229 -0.70 -4.00 11.57
C ALA A 229 -1.34 -2.68 11.11
N LEU A 230 -1.71 -1.81 12.05
CA LEU A 230 -2.39 -0.55 11.76
C LEU A 230 -1.45 0.64 11.56
N LYS A 231 -0.16 0.53 11.90
CA LYS A 231 0.83 1.60 11.69
C LYS A 231 0.86 2.14 10.25
N PRO A 232 0.83 1.31 9.19
CA PRO A 232 0.83 1.80 7.81
C PRO A 232 -0.34 2.73 7.48
N PHE A 233 -1.53 2.46 8.04
CA PHE A 233 -2.72 3.28 7.83
C PHE A 233 -2.60 4.65 8.51
N HIS A 234 -2.10 4.67 9.75
CA HIS A 234 -1.84 5.91 10.47
C HIS A 234 -0.76 6.76 9.80
N GLN A 235 0.29 6.13 9.26
CA GLN A 235 1.34 6.81 8.48
C GLN A 235 0.76 7.44 7.20
N LEU A 236 -0.11 6.72 6.49
CA LEU A 236 -0.80 7.27 5.32
C LEU A 236 -1.69 8.47 5.68
N GLN A 237 -2.50 8.36 6.74
CA GLN A 237 -3.38 9.45 7.18
C GLN A 237 -2.62 10.70 7.64
N SER A 238 -1.57 10.51 8.46
CA SER A 238 -0.80 11.63 9.03
C SER A 238 0.17 12.26 8.03
N GLY A 239 0.85 11.46 7.22
CA GLY A 239 1.89 11.93 6.30
C GLY A 239 1.36 12.61 5.03
N HIS A 240 0.10 12.37 4.66
CA HIS A 240 -0.44 12.80 3.36
C HIS A 240 -1.77 13.57 3.45
N LYS A 241 -2.22 13.95 4.65
CA LYS A 241 -3.49 14.65 4.89
C LYS A 241 -3.65 15.94 4.07
N ASP A 242 -2.56 16.68 3.92
CA ASP A 242 -2.53 17.99 3.24
C ASP A 242 -2.25 17.88 1.73
N LYS A 243 -1.86 16.69 1.26
CA LYS A 243 -1.47 16.43 -0.12
C LYS A 243 -2.57 15.72 -0.92
N LEU A 244 -3.45 15.00 -0.24
CA LEU A 244 -4.50 14.20 -0.86
C LEU A 244 -5.89 14.61 -0.38
N LYS A 245 -6.86 14.47 -1.28
CA LYS A 245 -8.28 14.58 -0.94
C LYS A 245 -8.66 13.50 0.08
N GLN A 246 -9.36 13.90 1.15
CA GLN A 246 -9.79 13.00 2.22
C GLN A 246 -10.62 11.81 1.72
N ALA A 247 -11.41 12.00 0.65
CA ALA A 247 -12.17 10.93 0.02
C ALA A 247 -11.28 9.81 -0.54
N ILE A 248 -10.15 10.16 -1.17
CA ILE A 248 -9.20 9.19 -1.74
C ILE A 248 -8.51 8.42 -0.62
N ILE A 249 -8.05 9.11 0.43
CA ILE A 249 -7.45 8.47 1.60
C ILE A 249 -8.44 7.46 2.18
N ARG A 250 -9.68 7.88 2.45
CA ARG A 250 -10.73 7.01 3.01
C ARG A 250 -10.96 5.77 2.14
N GLN A 251 -11.07 5.95 0.83
CA GLN A 251 -11.23 4.84 -0.12
C GLN A 251 -10.06 3.83 -0.04
N TRP A 252 -8.82 4.31 0.07
CA TRP A 252 -7.66 3.43 0.17
C TRP A 252 -7.62 2.67 1.49
N LEU A 253 -7.93 3.33 2.60
CA LEU A 253 -7.98 2.68 3.91
C LEU A 253 -9.06 1.59 3.94
N GLU A 254 -10.26 1.89 3.45
CA GLU A 254 -11.39 0.96 3.40
C GLU A 254 -11.08 -0.26 2.52
N GLY A 255 -10.52 -0.03 1.32
CA GLY A 255 -10.12 -1.09 0.41
C GLY A 255 -9.03 -1.99 1.00
N ALA A 256 -7.98 -1.39 1.57
CA ALA A 256 -6.86 -2.14 2.12
C ALA A 256 -7.25 -2.92 3.39
N LEU A 257 -8.03 -2.31 4.29
CA LEU A 257 -8.56 -3.00 5.46
C LEU A 257 -9.50 -4.14 5.06
N SER A 258 -10.33 -3.96 4.04
CA SER A 258 -11.23 -5.02 3.55
C SER A 258 -10.45 -6.24 3.05
N GLU A 259 -9.37 -6.02 2.28
CA GLU A 259 -8.51 -7.10 1.80
C GLU A 259 -7.73 -7.78 2.94
N SER A 260 -7.09 -7.00 3.82
CA SER A 260 -6.29 -7.55 4.92
C SER A 260 -7.16 -8.27 5.96
N THR A 261 -8.35 -7.73 6.25
CA THR A 261 -9.33 -8.33 7.17
C THR A 261 -9.88 -9.63 6.60
N HIS A 262 -10.12 -9.71 5.30
CA HIS A 262 -10.56 -10.96 4.66
C HIS A 262 -9.50 -12.07 4.81
N LYS A 263 -8.23 -11.78 4.53
CA LYS A 263 -7.12 -12.74 4.74
C LYS A 263 -6.95 -13.10 6.22
N TYR A 264 -7.16 -12.13 7.11
CA TYR A 264 -7.12 -12.35 8.56
C TYR A 264 -8.27 -13.25 9.02
N TYR A 265 -9.47 -13.08 8.47
CA TYR A 265 -10.60 -13.97 8.71
C TYR A 265 -10.28 -15.42 8.35
N GLU A 266 -9.71 -15.66 7.16
CA GLU A 266 -9.30 -17.00 6.76
C GLU A 266 -8.27 -17.58 7.75
N THR A 267 -7.28 -16.77 8.14
CA THR A 267 -6.24 -17.15 9.10
C THR A 267 -6.83 -17.54 10.47
N VAL A 268 -7.73 -16.71 11.01
CA VAL A 268 -8.38 -16.94 12.31
C VAL A 268 -9.31 -18.16 12.24
N SER A 269 -10.05 -18.33 11.15
CA SER A 269 -10.88 -19.51 10.90
C SER A 269 -10.05 -20.80 10.92
N ASP A 270 -8.90 -20.81 10.24
CA ASP A 270 -8.00 -21.96 10.22
C ASP A 270 -7.46 -22.29 11.61
N VAL A 271 -7.02 -21.26 12.36
CA VAL A 271 -6.53 -21.42 13.74
C VAL A 271 -7.62 -22.01 14.64
N LEU A 272 -8.82 -21.45 14.63
CA LEU A 272 -9.95 -21.92 15.45
C LEU A 272 -10.36 -23.34 15.07
N SER A 273 -10.38 -23.67 13.78
CA SER A 273 -10.68 -25.04 13.31
C SER A 273 -9.65 -26.06 13.82
N SER A 274 -8.37 -25.68 13.86
CA SER A 274 -7.27 -26.50 14.35
C SER A 274 -7.36 -26.71 15.86
N VAL A 275 -7.66 -25.65 16.61
CA VAL A 275 -7.91 -25.71 18.06
C VAL A 275 -9.04 -26.67 18.37
N ARG A 276 -10.19 -26.53 17.70
CA ARG A 276 -11.36 -27.41 17.89
C ARG A 276 -11.03 -28.88 17.60
N LYS A 277 -10.37 -29.18 16.48
CA LYS A 277 -9.98 -30.56 16.12
C LYS A 277 -9.06 -31.19 17.17
N MET A 278 -8.13 -30.40 17.72
CA MET A 278 -7.20 -30.86 18.74
C MET A 278 -7.90 -31.13 20.07
N GLU A 279 -8.79 -30.23 20.49
CA GLU A 279 -9.63 -30.38 21.68
C GLU A 279 -10.52 -31.63 21.60
N GLU A 280 -11.21 -31.84 20.46
CA GLU A 280 -12.02 -33.04 20.22
C GLU A 280 -11.18 -34.33 20.28
N SER A 281 -9.96 -34.31 19.74
CA SER A 281 -9.02 -35.45 19.81
C SER A 281 -8.59 -35.75 21.25
N LEU A 282 -8.27 -34.71 22.04
CA LEU A 282 -7.95 -34.84 23.47
C LEU A 282 -9.14 -35.36 24.28
N LYS A 283 -10.36 -34.91 23.97
CA LYS A 283 -11.60 -35.37 24.61
C LYS A 283 -11.83 -36.87 24.34
N ARG A 284 -11.66 -37.32 23.09
CA ARG A 284 -11.73 -38.74 22.70
C ARG A 284 -10.64 -39.58 23.37
N LEU A 285 -9.41 -39.09 23.43
CA LEU A 285 -8.30 -39.78 24.10
C LEU A 285 -8.57 -39.95 25.62
N LYS A 286 -9.07 -38.90 26.27
CA LYS A 286 -9.46 -38.95 27.70
C LYS A 286 -10.61 -39.93 27.94
N GLN A 287 -11.61 -39.96 27.05
CA GLN A 287 -12.73 -40.92 27.11
C GLN A 287 -12.25 -42.37 26.92
N ALA A 288 -11.34 -42.62 25.97
CA ALA A 288 -10.76 -43.95 25.76
C ALA A 288 -9.96 -44.45 26.98
N ARG A 289 -9.23 -43.57 27.68
CA ARG A 289 -8.48 -43.92 28.91
C ARG A 289 -9.38 -44.18 30.12
N LYS A 290 -10.59 -43.61 30.17
CA LYS A 290 -11.58 -43.88 31.25
C LYS A 290 -12.19 -45.29 31.21
N SER A 291 -11.90 -46.09 30.18
CA SER A 291 -12.33 -47.50 30.09
C SER A 291 -11.53 -48.46 30.99
N THR A 292 -10.49 -47.97 31.67
CA THR A 292 -9.76 -48.74 32.71
C THR A 292 -10.19 -48.23 34.09
N PRO A 293 -10.66 -49.09 35.02
CA PRO A 293 -11.15 -48.65 36.32
C PRO A 293 -9.97 -48.26 37.21
N THR A 294 -9.61 -46.98 37.23
CA THR A 294 -8.77 -46.39 38.28
C THR A 294 -9.44 -45.15 38.86
N ASN A 295 -9.29 -45.03 40.18
CA ASN A 295 -9.98 -44.14 41.11
C ASN A 295 -10.12 -42.67 40.66
N PRO A 296 -11.17 -41.96 41.13
CA PRO A 296 -11.38 -40.56 40.82
C PRO A 296 -10.33 -39.70 41.54
N ILE A 297 -9.28 -39.31 40.84
CA ILE A 297 -8.38 -38.25 41.29
C ILE A 297 -9.05 -36.91 40.97
N GLY A 298 -9.54 -36.26 42.03
CA GLY A 298 -9.53 -34.81 42.30
C GLY A 298 -10.20 -33.86 41.30
N PRO A 299 -10.88 -32.79 41.79
CA PRO A 299 -11.41 -31.76 40.92
C PRO A 299 -10.24 -31.12 40.15
N SER A 300 -10.24 -31.28 38.83
CA SER A 300 -9.38 -30.46 37.96
C SER A 300 -9.81 -29.02 38.19
N GLY A 301 -8.90 -28.20 38.72
CA GLY A 301 -9.18 -26.82 39.13
C GLY A 301 -9.91 -26.04 38.04
N GLY A 302 -10.90 -25.24 38.44
CA GLY A 302 -11.78 -24.43 37.59
C GLY A 302 -11.08 -23.26 36.91
N GLY A 303 -9.93 -23.49 36.29
CA GLY A 303 -9.22 -22.53 35.48
C GLY A 303 -9.50 -22.73 33.99
N MET A 304 -9.56 -21.61 33.26
CA MET A 304 -9.68 -21.54 31.79
C MET A 304 -8.67 -22.46 31.08
N SER A 305 -9.13 -23.30 30.16
CA SER A 305 -8.27 -24.18 29.34
C SER A 305 -7.33 -23.36 28.44
N ASP A 306 -6.21 -23.94 28.01
CA ASP A 306 -5.31 -23.32 27.02
C ASP A 306 -6.06 -23.01 25.71
N ASP A 307 -6.95 -23.91 25.27
CA ASP A 307 -7.77 -23.72 24.06
C ASP A 307 -8.79 -22.58 24.22
N ASP A 308 -9.32 -22.40 25.43
CA ASP A 308 -10.23 -21.29 25.75
C ASP A 308 -9.49 -19.95 25.81
N LYS A 309 -8.26 -19.92 26.35
CA LYS A 309 -7.40 -18.72 26.31
C LYS A 309 -7.08 -18.30 24.87
N ILE A 310 -6.87 -19.27 23.97
CA ILE A 310 -6.65 -18.99 22.54
C ILE A 310 -7.88 -18.32 21.92
N ARG A 311 -9.09 -18.87 22.15
CA ARG A 311 -10.35 -18.29 21.65
C ARG A 311 -10.56 -16.88 22.20
N LEU A 312 -10.32 -16.68 23.51
CA LEU A 312 -10.44 -15.38 24.15
C LEU A 312 -9.44 -14.36 23.59
N GLN A 313 -8.17 -14.73 23.38
CA GLN A 313 -7.19 -13.83 22.79
C GLN A 313 -7.62 -13.37 21.40
N LEU A 314 -8.05 -14.28 20.54
CA LEU A 314 -8.49 -13.95 19.19
C LEU A 314 -9.74 -13.05 19.20
N ALA A 315 -10.66 -13.25 20.15
CA ALA A 315 -11.79 -12.36 20.34
C ALA A 315 -11.37 -10.94 20.74
N LEU A 316 -10.45 -10.80 21.70
CA LEU A 316 -9.89 -9.51 22.12
C LEU A 316 -9.15 -8.81 20.97
N ASP A 317 -8.38 -9.57 20.18
CA ASP A 317 -7.64 -9.04 19.03
C ASP A 317 -8.58 -8.46 17.96
N VAL A 318 -9.67 -9.17 17.64
CA VAL A 318 -10.68 -8.74 16.66
C VAL A 318 -11.52 -7.57 17.16
N GLU A 319 -11.92 -7.58 18.42
CA GLU A 319 -12.66 -6.48 19.05
C GLU A 319 -11.83 -5.19 19.00
N TYR A 320 -10.56 -5.28 19.42
CA TYR A 320 -9.64 -4.16 19.37
C TYR A 320 -9.39 -3.67 17.94
N LEU A 321 -9.22 -4.57 16.97
CA LEU A 321 -9.12 -4.18 15.54
C LEU A 321 -10.35 -3.36 15.11
N GLY A 322 -11.55 -3.77 15.51
CA GLY A 322 -12.80 -3.04 15.25
C GLY A 322 -12.82 -1.64 15.85
N GLU A 323 -12.42 -1.50 17.12
CA GLU A 323 -12.31 -0.20 17.76
C GLU A 323 -11.35 0.73 17.03
N GLN A 324 -10.20 0.22 16.59
CA GLN A 324 -9.21 1.02 15.86
C GLN A 324 -9.70 1.42 14.46
N ILE A 325 -10.44 0.54 13.77
CA ILE A 325 -11.12 0.88 12.50
C ILE A 325 -12.07 2.06 12.71
N GLN A 326 -12.85 2.06 13.79
CA GLN A 326 -13.75 3.17 14.13
C GLN A 326 -12.98 4.45 14.49
N LYS A 327 -11.89 4.35 15.26
CA LYS A 327 -11.02 5.50 15.60
C LYS A 327 -10.39 6.14 14.37
N MET A 328 -10.11 5.36 13.32
CA MET A 328 -9.63 5.86 12.02
C MET A 328 -10.73 6.56 11.19
N GLY A 329 -11.98 6.61 11.67
CA GLY A 329 -13.11 7.27 11.01
C GLY A 329 -13.84 6.40 9.99
N LEU A 330 -13.66 5.08 10.03
CA LEU A 330 -14.31 4.12 9.15
C LEU A 330 -15.41 3.36 9.88
N ALA A 331 -16.45 2.95 9.16
CA ALA A 331 -17.47 2.09 9.73
C ALA A 331 -17.08 0.62 9.52
N THR A 332 -17.08 -0.17 10.59
CA THR A 332 -16.72 -1.61 10.55
C THR A 332 -17.61 -2.42 9.61
N LYS A 333 -18.86 -1.98 9.39
CA LYS A 333 -19.81 -2.57 8.43
C LYS A 333 -19.38 -2.44 6.96
N ASP A 334 -18.59 -1.42 6.64
CA ASP A 334 -18.11 -1.16 5.27
C ASP A 334 -16.85 -1.99 4.97
N ILE A 335 -16.23 -2.58 6.01
CA ILE A 335 -15.06 -3.44 5.89
C ILE A 335 -15.49 -4.88 5.58
N LYS A 336 -15.11 -5.37 4.40
CA LYS A 336 -15.44 -6.72 3.96
C LYS A 336 -14.97 -7.77 4.98
N SER A 337 -15.83 -8.74 5.25
CA SER A 337 -15.59 -9.86 6.18
C SER A 337 -15.41 -9.50 7.65
N PHE A 338 -15.48 -8.23 8.05
CA PHE A 338 -15.33 -7.86 9.46
C PHE A 338 -16.49 -8.36 10.34
N SER A 339 -17.74 -8.27 9.85
CA SER A 339 -18.91 -8.83 10.58
C SER A 339 -18.76 -10.34 10.79
N ALA A 340 -18.46 -11.07 9.71
CA ALA A 340 -18.26 -12.52 9.76
C ALA A 340 -17.10 -12.91 10.69
N LEU A 341 -16.01 -12.12 10.72
CA LEU A 341 -14.90 -12.32 11.65
C LEU A 341 -15.32 -12.12 13.11
N THR A 342 -16.10 -11.08 13.38
CA THR A 342 -16.62 -10.79 14.73
C THR A 342 -17.55 -11.92 15.20
N GLU A 343 -18.45 -12.38 14.34
CA GLU A 343 -19.35 -13.51 14.62
C GLU A 343 -18.58 -14.82 14.86
N LEU A 344 -17.54 -15.08 14.05
CA LEU A 344 -16.71 -16.27 14.17
C LEU A 344 -16.01 -16.35 15.53
N VAL A 345 -15.38 -15.26 15.98
CA VAL A 345 -14.67 -15.25 17.27
C VAL A 345 -15.64 -15.22 18.45
N ALA A 346 -16.80 -14.58 18.32
CA ALA A 346 -17.85 -14.60 19.34
C ALA A 346 -18.38 -16.02 19.54
N ALA A 347 -18.75 -16.72 18.46
CA ALA A 347 -19.22 -18.10 18.52
C ALA A 347 -18.18 -19.06 19.12
N ALA A 348 -16.90 -18.85 18.80
CA ALA A 348 -15.81 -19.63 19.38
C ALA A 348 -15.62 -19.36 20.88
N LYS A 349 -15.72 -18.10 21.31
CA LYS A 349 -15.65 -17.70 22.73
C LYS A 349 -16.83 -18.27 23.52
N ASP A 350 -18.05 -18.20 22.98
CA ASP A 350 -19.25 -18.66 23.68
C ASP A 350 -19.24 -20.17 23.91
N GLN A 351 -18.72 -20.95 22.95
CA GLN A 351 -18.50 -22.39 23.11
C GLN A 351 -17.59 -22.71 24.31
N ALA A 352 -16.54 -21.93 24.53
CA ALA A 352 -15.64 -22.12 25.68
C ALA A 352 -16.36 -21.90 27.02
N THR A 353 -17.18 -20.85 27.13
CA THR A 353 -17.97 -20.58 28.35
C THR A 353 -19.06 -21.61 28.61
N ALA A 354 -19.70 -22.14 27.55
CA ALA A 354 -20.75 -23.14 27.67
C ALA A 354 -20.22 -24.51 28.12
N GLU A 355 -18.98 -24.87 27.79
CA GLU A 355 -18.37 -26.13 28.24
C GLU A 355 -17.81 -26.08 29.68
N GLN A 356 -17.68 -24.88 30.26
CA GLN A 356 -17.23 -24.67 31.65
C GLN A 356 -18.39 -24.54 32.65
N SER A 357 -19.61 -24.28 32.17
CA SER A 357 -20.85 -24.21 32.96
C SER A 357 -21.49 -25.59 33.06
#